data_AF-A0A1V1ULD2-F1
#
_entry.id   AF-A0A1V1ULD2-F1
#
_cell.length_a   1.000
_cell.length_b   1.000
_cell.length_c   1.000
_cell.angle_alpha   90.00
_cell.angle_beta   90.00
_cell.angle_gamma   90.00
#
_symmetry.space_group_name_H-M   'P 1'
#
loop_
_entity.id
_entity.type
_entity.pdbx_description
1 polymer ?
#
loop_
_entity_poly.entity_id
_entity_poly.type
_entity_poly.pdbx_seq_one_letter_code
_entity_poly.pdbx_strand_id
1 'polypeptide(L)'
;MGQLRKIARELSKRARNGDRGAAQELLRHSIDLGHRRLALHRFFLATAMGVEPPPEHLRYCAELLGSIPEDAVRDIARKEVRNAQVYLARGSNREVVNV
;
A
#
# COMPACT_ATOMS: atom_id res chain seq x y z
N MET A 1 18.39 1.32 -13.09
CA MET A 1 17.96 1.61 -11.70
C MET A 1 17.20 2.94 -11.50
N GLY A 2 17.50 4.03 -12.22
CA GLY A 2 16.84 5.33 -12.00
C GLY A 2 15.34 5.41 -12.35
N GLN A 3 14.90 4.69 -13.37
CA GLN A 3 13.51 4.73 -13.85
C GLN A 3 12.53 4.02 -12.90
N LEU A 4 12.90 2.87 -12.34
CA LEU A 4 12.09 2.13 -11.37
C LEU A 4 11.82 2.95 -10.10
N ARG A 5 12.83 3.68 -9.61
CA ARG A 5 12.66 4.59 -8.46
C ARG A 5 11.71 5.75 -8.76
N LYS A 6 11.75 6.29 -10.00
CA LYS A 6 10.82 7.35 -10.44
C LYS A 6 9.38 6.84 -10.48
N ILE A 7 9.17 5.63 -11.03
CA ILE A 7 7.85 5.00 -11.09
C ILE A 7 7.30 4.77 -9.67
N ALA A 8 8.08 4.15 -8.78
CA ALA A 8 7.65 3.92 -7.41
C ALA A 8 7.35 5.22 -6.65
N ARG A 9 8.08 6.31 -6.94
CA ARG A 9 7.83 7.62 -6.36
C ARG A 9 6.51 8.22 -6.85
N GLU A 10 6.22 8.10 -8.14
CA GLU A 10 4.96 8.62 -8.70
C GLU A 10 3.76 7.82 -8.19
N LEU A 11 3.86 6.48 -8.18
CA LEU A 11 2.84 5.63 -7.58
C LEU A 11 2.62 5.96 -6.10
N SER A 12 3.68 6.19 -5.34
CA SER A 12 3.58 6.63 -3.94
C SER A 12 2.87 7.98 -3.80
N LYS A 13 3.11 8.92 -4.71
CA LYS A 13 2.44 10.22 -4.71
C LYS A 13 0.95 10.06 -5.00
N ARG A 14 0.59 9.26 -6.01
CA ARG A 14 -0.80 8.96 -6.37
C ARG A 14 -1.55 8.26 -5.24
N ALA A 15 -0.98 7.21 -4.66
CA ALA A 15 -1.57 6.50 -3.52
C ALA A 15 -1.81 7.42 -2.32
N ARG A 16 -0.88 8.35 -2.03
CA ARG A 16 -1.02 9.37 -0.99
C ARG A 16 -2.14 10.40 -1.23
N ASN A 17 -2.65 10.44 -2.46
CA ASN A 17 -3.79 11.25 -2.87
C ASN A 17 -5.06 10.39 -3.10
N GLY A 18 -5.13 9.19 -2.52
CA GLY A 18 -6.33 8.35 -2.53
C GLY A 18 -6.46 7.39 -3.71
N ASP A 19 -5.47 7.34 -4.61
CA ASP A 19 -5.49 6.44 -5.77
C ASP A 19 -5.28 4.97 -5.34
N ARG A 20 -6.36 4.19 -5.38
CA ARG A 20 -6.38 2.76 -5.04
C ARG A 20 -5.57 1.91 -6.02
N GLY A 21 -5.62 2.22 -7.31
CA GLY A 21 -4.86 1.50 -8.33
C GLY A 21 -3.35 1.67 -8.14
N ALA A 22 -2.92 2.89 -7.79
CA ALA A 22 -1.53 3.15 -7.45
C ALA A 22 -1.07 2.41 -6.17
N ALA A 23 -1.95 2.25 -5.17
CA ALA A 23 -1.65 1.48 -3.97
C ALA A 23 -1.46 -0.02 -4.29
N GLN A 24 -2.31 -0.59 -5.16
CA GLN A 24 -2.18 -1.96 -5.64
C GLN A 24 -0.86 -2.18 -6.41
N GLU A 25 -0.51 -1.25 -7.29
CA GLU A 25 0.71 -1.36 -8.10
C GLU A 25 1.99 -1.20 -7.26
N LEU A 26 1.96 -0.37 -6.21
CA LEU A 26 3.04 -0.32 -5.22
C LEU A 26 3.22 -1.64 -4.48
N LEU A 27 2.13 -2.29 -4.08
CA LEU A 27 2.17 -3.60 -3.44
C LEU A 27 2.84 -4.61 -4.36
N ARG A 28 2.33 -4.76 -5.59
CA ARG A 28 2.92 -5.65 -6.62
C ARG A 28 4.41 -5.40 -6.76
N HIS A 29 4.80 -4.14 -6.97
CA HIS A 29 6.20 -3.77 -7.15
C HIS A 29 7.09 -4.12 -5.93
N SER A 30 6.54 -4.06 -4.72
CA SER A 30 7.27 -4.47 -3.51
C SER A 30 7.45 -5.98 -3.41
N ILE A 31 6.46 -6.75 -3.85
CA ILE A 31 6.49 -8.21 -3.87
C ILE A 31 7.51 -8.68 -4.92
N ASP A 32 7.45 -8.13 -6.14
CA ASP A 32 8.35 -8.47 -7.25
C ASP A 32 9.83 -8.23 -6.89
N LEU A 33 10.09 -7.22 -6.07
CA LEU A 33 11.45 -6.88 -5.59
C LEU A 33 11.85 -7.62 -4.29
N GLY A 34 10.97 -8.43 -3.72
CA GLY A 34 11.25 -9.17 -2.48
C GLY A 34 11.37 -8.28 -1.23
N HIS A 35 10.83 -7.06 -1.24
CA HIS A 35 10.94 -6.12 -0.13
C HIS A 35 9.95 -6.44 1.00
N ARG A 36 10.22 -7.50 1.77
CA ARG A 36 9.33 -8.09 2.80
C ARG A 36 8.57 -7.07 3.64
N ARG A 37 9.28 -6.25 4.42
CA ARG A 37 8.65 -5.27 5.34
C ARG A 37 7.84 -4.22 4.58
N LEU A 38 8.38 -3.71 3.47
CA LEU A 38 7.70 -2.68 2.67
C LEU A 38 6.47 -3.23 1.95
N ALA A 39 6.51 -4.48 1.49
CA ALA A 39 5.36 -5.19 0.94
C ALA A 39 4.26 -5.25 1.99
N LEU A 40 4.59 -5.56 3.25
CA LEU A 40 3.61 -5.61 4.33
C LEU A 40 2.95 -4.26 4.63
N HIS A 41 3.74 -3.18 4.67
CA HIS A 41 3.19 -1.81 4.77
C HIS A 41 2.19 -1.54 3.63
N ARG A 42 2.58 -1.84 2.39
CA ARG A 42 1.76 -1.56 1.21
C ARG A 42 0.54 -2.47 1.11
N PHE A 43 0.63 -3.69 1.64
CA PHE A 43 -0.48 -4.62 1.74
C PHE A 43 -1.56 -4.05 2.66
N PHE A 44 -1.20 -3.73 3.91
CA PHE A 44 -2.16 -3.15 4.85
C PHE A 44 -2.74 -1.82 4.35
N LEU A 45 -1.91 -0.98 3.71
CA LEU A 45 -2.37 0.27 3.10
C LEU A 45 -3.40 0.01 2.00
N ALA A 46 -3.10 -0.86 1.03
CA ALA A 46 -3.98 -1.15 -0.10
C ALA A 46 -5.31 -1.75 0.38
N THR A 47 -5.27 -2.73 1.28
CA THR A 47 -6.47 -3.36 1.86
C THR A 47 -7.30 -2.33 2.64
N ALA A 48 -6.67 -1.48 3.45
CA ALA A 48 -7.37 -0.42 4.18
C ALA A 48 -7.95 0.67 3.26
N MET A 49 -7.41 0.83 2.05
CA MET A 49 -7.97 1.69 1.01
C MET A 49 -9.13 1.02 0.24
N GLY A 50 -9.45 -0.24 0.51
CA GLY A 50 -10.50 -1.01 -0.16
C GLY A 50 -10.04 -1.73 -1.42
N VAL A 51 -8.73 -1.95 -1.60
CA VAL A 51 -8.20 -2.81 -2.66
C VAL A 51 -8.31 -4.26 -2.21
N GLU A 52 -8.76 -5.14 -3.11
CA GLU A 52 -8.66 -6.58 -2.95
C GLU A 52 -7.42 -7.09 -3.68
N PRO A 53 -6.33 -7.47 -2.98
CA PRO A 53 -5.14 -7.99 -3.64
C PRO A 53 -5.43 -9.37 -4.25
N PRO A 54 -4.79 -9.72 -5.37
CA PRO A 54 -4.97 -11.02 -5.99
C PRO A 54 -4.42 -12.15 -5.08
N PRO A 55 -4.90 -13.39 -5.24
CA PRO A 55 -4.59 -14.51 -4.34
C PRO A 55 -3.09 -14.77 -4.11
N GLU A 56 -2.26 -14.58 -5.13
CA GLU A 56 -0.81 -14.73 -5.05
C GLU A 56 -0.16 -13.71 -4.11
N HIS A 57 -0.65 -12.47 -4.10
CA HIS A 57 -0.17 -11.44 -3.17
C HIS A 57 -0.65 -11.73 -1.75
N LEU A 58 -1.89 -12.22 -1.58
CA LEU A 58 -2.40 -12.65 -0.29
C LEU A 58 -1.54 -13.76 0.31
N ARG A 59 -1.20 -14.78 -0.49
CA ARG A 59 -0.34 -15.89 -0.05
C ARG A 59 1.04 -15.40 0.37
N TYR A 60 1.68 -14.56 -0.46
CA TYR A 60 2.98 -13.98 -0.13
C TYR A 60 2.93 -13.18 1.18
N CYS A 61 1.92 -12.33 1.37
CA CYS A 61 1.78 -11.55 2.60
C CYS A 61 1.45 -12.44 3.81
N ALA A 62 0.68 -13.51 3.66
CA ALA A 62 0.40 -14.47 4.73
C ALA A 62 1.68 -15.18 5.22
N GLU A 63 2.55 -15.58 4.30
CA GLU A 63 3.85 -16.16 4.64
C GLU A 63 4.74 -15.15 5.39
N LEU A 64 4.72 -13.88 4.97
CA LEU A 64 5.44 -12.82 5.68
C LEU A 64 4.93 -12.59 7.10
N LEU A 65 3.62 -12.62 7.29
CA LEU A 65 2.99 -12.44 8.60
C LEU A 65 3.47 -13.50 9.61
N GLY A 66 3.65 -14.75 9.17
CA GLY A 66 4.20 -15.81 10.03
C GLY A 66 5.67 -15.65 10.39
N SER A 67 6.40 -14.76 9.70
CA SER A 67 7.85 -14.56 9.87
C SER A 67 8.24 -13.30 10.64
N ILE A 68 7.26 -12.46 11.00
CA ILE A 68 7.47 -11.17 11.66
C ILE A 68 6.78 -11.22 13.03
N PRO A 69 7.39 -10.68 14.10
CA PRO A 69 6.73 -10.62 15.41
C PRO A 69 5.36 -9.97 15.34
N GLU A 70 4.38 -10.55 16.02
CA GLU A 70 2.98 -10.14 15.92
C GLU A 70 2.77 -8.67 16.29
N ASP A 71 3.45 -8.17 17.33
CA ASP A 71 3.34 -6.77 17.75
C ASP A 71 3.84 -5.81 16.66
N ALA A 72 4.92 -6.17 15.96
CA ALA A 72 5.43 -5.38 14.85
C ALA A 72 4.44 -5.37 13.67
N VAL A 73 3.78 -6.49 13.39
CA VAL A 73 2.70 -6.57 12.39
C VAL A 73 1.54 -5.66 12.78
N ARG A 74 1.09 -5.72 14.03
CA ARG A 74 -0.04 -4.92 14.55
C ARG A 74 0.27 -3.42 14.46
N ASP A 75 1.49 -3.02 14.78
CA ASP A 75 1.92 -1.61 14.68
C ASP A 75 1.93 -1.11 13.24
N ILE A 76 2.42 -1.94 12.31
CA ILE A 76 2.38 -1.63 10.87
C ILE A 76 0.93 -1.48 10.43
N ALA A 77 0.07 -2.46 10.73
CA ALA A 77 -1.34 -2.45 10.33
C ALA A 77 -2.05 -1.19 10.84
N ARG A 78 -1.93 -0.87 12.14
CA ARG A 78 -2.53 0.33 12.75
C ARG A 78 -2.07 1.61 12.08
N LYS A 79 -0.77 1.71 11.75
CA LYS A 79 -0.21 2.88 11.07
C LYS A 79 -0.80 3.04 9.67
N GLU A 80 -0.86 1.96 8.89
CA GLU A 80 -1.29 2.05 7.50
C GLU A 80 -2.81 2.22 7.36
N VAL A 81 -3.61 1.71 8.30
CA VAL A 81 -5.05 2.02 8.38
C VAL A 81 -5.27 3.52 8.58
N ARG A 82 -4.52 4.16 9.49
CA ARG A 82 -4.60 5.62 9.69
C ARG A 82 -4.17 6.39 8.44
N ASN A 83 -3.10 5.94 7.77
CA ASN A 83 -2.65 6.54 6.53
C ASN A 83 -3.73 6.44 5.43
N ALA A 84 -4.36 5.27 5.28
CA ALA A 84 -5.42 5.06 4.30
C ALA A 84 -6.58 6.04 4.49
N GLN A 85 -7.03 6.24 5.73
CA GLN A 85 -8.08 7.23 6.04
C GLN A 85 -7.70 8.64 5.58
N VAL A 86 -6.48 9.08 5.90
CA VAL A 86 -5.97 10.41 5.47
C VAL A 86 -5.87 10.50 3.94
N TYR A 87 -5.40 9.45 3.28
CA TYR A 87 -5.17 9.47 1.83
C TYR A 87 -6.48 9.45 1.05
N LEU A 88 -7.45 8.64 1.49
CA LEU A 88 -8.79 8.61 0.92
C LEU A 88 -9.48 9.97 1.07
N ALA A 89 -9.42 10.58 2.26
CA ALA A 89 -10.00 11.92 2.48
C ALA A 89 -9.38 12.99 1.55
N ARG A 90 -8.06 12.93 1.31
CA ARG A 90 -7.38 13.82 0.34
C ARG A 90 -7.83 13.59 -1.09
N GLY A 91 -8.05 12.33 -1.49
CA GLY A 91 -8.56 11.98 -2.80
C GLY A 91 -9.97 12.53 -3.01
N SER A 92 -10.86 12.28 -2.05
CA SER A 92 -12.24 12.78 -2.08
C SER A 92 -12.30 14.30 -2.15
N ASN A 93 -11.52 15.03 -1.34
CA ASN A 93 -11.48 16.50 -1.41
C ASN A 93 -11.02 17.05 -2.77
N ARG A 94 -10.27 16.29 -3.57
CA ARG A 94 -9.88 16.71 -4.93
C ARG A 94 -10.97 16.52 -5.96
N GLU A 95 -11.85 15.54 -5.77
CA GLU A 95 -13.00 15.32 -6.65
C GLU A 95 -14.04 16.43 -6.48
N VAL A 96 -14.21 16.96 -5.27
CA VAL A 96 -15.19 18.03 -4.97
C VAL A 96 -14.74 19.41 -5.47
N VAL A 97 -13.44 19.68 -5.58
CA VAL A 97 -12.92 21.02 -5.96
C VAL A 97 -12.84 21.22 -7.49
N ASN A 98 -13.07 20.16 -8.29
CA ASN A 98 -13.05 20.22 -9.75
C ASN A 98 -14.45 20.28 -10.39
N VAL A 99 -15.47 20.74 -9.64
CA VAL A 99 -16.84 20.97 -10.13
C VAL A 99 -17.14 22.46 -10.17
#